data_AF-A0A4U8YNK8-F1
#
_entry.id   AF-A0A4U8YNK8-F1
#
_cell.length_a   1.000
_cell.length_b   1.000
_cell.length_c   1.000
_cell.angle_alpha   90.00
_cell.angle_beta   90.00
_cell.angle_gamma   90.00
#
_symmetry.space_group_name_H-M   'P 1'
#
loop_
_entity.id
_entity.type
_entity.pdbx_description
1 polymer ?
#
loop_
_entity_poly.entity_id
_entity_poly.type
_entity_poly.pdbx_seq_one_letter_code
_entity_poly.pdbx_strand_id
1 'polypeptide(L)'
;MYSQVDKSKENTSQAVANVVGQKKSNVKQRFGFMDNRTCNNKKQFVIQRELDQDLQLKLQHDGYKGPMNGQYMSWTGENKNDKDVDWKAHIGAAKKDKKTVIEKVSPILIGYKMSHKFDINDTDILDKLVTIYPPSNENDWAIILKALDDALSGVATIHEKTSKPVLSSGKIGMRHGQINALTYEHIKQAGIVLKETKREVVNQGEIVYYDVETKEKLWESQEGDLAWVSFMGAFFFLNIGRPQAAVLWDGLLRSDPRSEWNPFGIKLPERVETKEEAETKNSQFLEQLQTEKKKSDKDANIRASYYSKLFSLGILKRP
;
A
#
# COMPACT_ATOMS: atom_id res chain seq x y z
N MET A 1 38.96 -14.18 -29.01
CA MET A 1 39.88 -13.84 -27.89
C MET A 1 39.51 -12.45 -27.40
N TYR A 2 38.99 -12.31 -26.18
CA TYR A 2 38.73 -10.99 -25.61
C TYR A 2 39.95 -10.57 -24.78
N SER A 3 40.55 -9.43 -25.14
CA SER A 3 41.65 -8.82 -24.40
C SER A 3 41.09 -8.07 -23.19
N GLN A 4 41.50 -8.48 -22.00
CA GLN A 4 41.22 -7.80 -20.75
C GLN A 4 42.08 -6.53 -20.69
N VAL A 5 41.44 -5.36 -20.67
CA VAL A 5 42.12 -4.06 -20.53
C VAL A 5 42.18 -3.73 -19.05
N ASP A 6 43.36 -3.85 -18.45
CA ASP A 6 43.63 -3.35 -17.11
C ASP A 6 43.57 -1.82 -17.12
N LYS A 7 42.55 -1.25 -16.49
CA LYS A 7 42.51 0.17 -16.16
C LYS A 7 42.97 0.32 -14.71
N SER A 8 44.14 0.95 -14.51
CA SER A 8 44.58 1.41 -13.19
C SER A 8 43.57 2.43 -12.66
N LYS A 9 42.73 2.01 -11.71
CA LYS A 9 41.80 2.89 -11.01
C LYS A 9 42.61 3.68 -9.99
N GLU A 10 43.07 4.88 -10.37
CA GLU A 10 43.63 5.83 -9.42
C GLU A 10 42.56 6.15 -8.36
N ASN A 11 42.80 5.70 -7.14
CA ASN A 11 41.91 5.93 -6.01
C ASN A 11 42.38 7.20 -5.29
N THR A 12 41.81 8.35 -5.64
CA THR A 12 42.13 9.66 -5.06
C THR A 12 41.61 9.83 -3.62
N SER A 13 41.06 8.80 -3.00
CA SER A 13 40.67 8.84 -1.59
C SER A 13 41.88 8.59 -0.68
N GLN A 14 42.59 9.65 -0.28
CA GLN A 14 43.47 9.60 0.88
C GLN A 14 42.62 9.52 2.15
N ALA A 15 42.36 8.30 2.63
CA ALA A 15 41.82 8.08 3.96
C ALA A 15 42.96 8.15 4.99
N VAL A 16 43.09 9.26 5.70
CA VAL A 16 44.02 9.38 6.83
C VAL A 16 43.37 8.70 8.05
N ALA A 17 43.77 7.46 8.31
CA ALA A 17 43.38 6.75 9.53
C ALA A 17 44.36 7.09 10.66
N ASN A 18 43.89 7.81 11.68
CA ASN A 18 44.67 8.04 12.89
C ASN A 18 44.56 6.82 13.81
N VAL A 19 45.68 6.10 13.99
CA VAL A 19 45.79 5.01 14.97
C VAL A 19 46.24 5.58 16.30
N VAL A 20 45.40 5.45 17.32
CA VAL A 20 45.75 5.79 18.71
C VAL A 20 45.94 4.49 19.48
N GLY A 21 47.20 4.09 19.70
CA GLY A 21 47.55 2.96 20.55
C GLY A 21 47.77 3.41 21.98
N GLN A 22 46.91 3.00 22.92
CA GLN A 22 47.13 3.27 24.35
C GLN A 22 47.83 2.08 25.01
N LYS A 23 49.11 2.23 25.37
CA LYS A 23 49.87 1.19 26.08
C LYS A 23 49.53 1.24 27.56
N LYS A 24 48.67 0.34 28.04
CA LYS A 24 48.50 0.05 29.47
C LYS A 24 49.05 -1.35 29.74
N SER A 25 49.97 -1.45 30.70
CA SER A 25 50.54 -2.73 31.12
C SER A 25 49.46 -3.60 31.77
N ASN A 26 49.30 -4.82 31.25
CA ASN A 26 48.53 -5.96 31.79
C ASN A 26 47.05 -6.16 31.37
N VAL A 27 46.55 -5.53 30.29
CA VAL A 27 45.19 -5.86 29.76
C VAL A 27 45.20 -6.08 28.25
N LYS A 28 44.40 -7.06 27.77
CA LYS A 28 44.18 -7.37 26.34
C LYS A 28 43.98 -6.09 25.53
N GLN A 29 44.92 -5.77 24.63
CA GLN A 29 44.87 -4.60 23.78
C GLN A 29 43.74 -4.73 22.75
N ARG A 30 42.94 -3.67 22.59
CA ARG A 30 41.98 -3.53 21.49
C ARG A 30 42.44 -2.37 20.62
N PHE A 31 42.45 -2.59 19.31
CA PHE A 31 42.66 -1.53 18.33
C PHE A 31 41.30 -0.92 17.99
N GLY A 32 41.12 0.35 18.32
CA GLY A 32 39.95 1.13 17.91
C GLY A 32 40.33 2.02 16.74
N PHE A 33 39.67 1.85 15.60
CA PHE A 33 39.74 2.83 14.51
C PHE A 33 38.73 3.93 14.83
N MET A 34 39.19 5.16 15.04
CA MET A 34 38.31 6.33 15.15
C MET A 34 38.22 7.02 13.79
N ASP A 35 37.01 7.13 13.28
CA ASP A 35 36.69 7.89 12.08
C ASP A 35 36.50 9.37 12.44
N ASN A 36 37.45 10.22 12.02
CA ASN A 36 37.47 11.66 12.31
C ASN A 36 36.87 12.51 11.19
N ARG A 37 36.09 11.93 10.25
CA ARG A 37 35.38 12.73 9.25
C ARG A 37 34.50 13.79 9.93
N THR A 38 34.74 15.07 9.62
CA THR A 38 33.99 16.21 10.18
C THR A 38 32.51 16.00 9.93
N CYS A 39 31.79 15.93 11.03
CA CYS A 39 30.40 15.50 11.08
C CYS A 39 29.42 16.58 10.63
N ASN A 40 29.62 17.18 9.46
CA ASN A 40 28.65 18.12 8.89
C ASN A 40 27.28 17.44 8.67
N ASN A 41 27.25 16.11 8.56
CA ASN A 41 26.00 15.34 8.51
C ASN A 41 25.30 15.21 9.88
N LYS A 42 25.99 15.39 11.02
CA LYS A 42 25.36 15.22 12.36
C LYS A 42 24.26 16.25 12.63
N LYS A 43 24.39 17.50 12.15
CA LYS A 43 23.33 18.50 12.35
C LYS A 43 22.03 18.11 11.65
N GLN A 44 22.13 17.55 10.45
CA GLN A 44 20.96 17.05 9.72
C GLN A 44 20.34 15.83 10.42
N PHE A 45 21.16 14.90 10.92
CA PHE A 45 20.68 13.74 11.69
C PHE A 45 20.02 14.10 13.04
N VAL A 46 20.46 15.18 13.71
CA VAL A 46 19.85 15.64 14.98
C VAL A 46 18.48 16.26 14.74
N ILE A 47 18.38 17.25 13.83
CA ILE A 47 17.11 17.92 13.49
C ILE A 47 16.08 16.93 12.95
N GLN A 48 16.53 15.91 12.23
CA GLN A 48 15.67 14.92 11.60
C GLN A 48 15.13 13.89 12.60
N ARG A 49 15.94 13.46 13.57
CA ARG A 49 15.44 12.67 14.71
C ARG A 49 14.45 13.45 15.57
N GLU A 50 14.63 14.76 15.73
CA GLU A 50 13.72 15.64 16.47
C GLU A 50 12.35 15.74 15.77
N LEU A 51 12.32 15.90 14.43
CA LEU A 51 11.05 15.98 13.69
C LEU A 51 10.20 14.69 13.81
N ASP A 52 10.84 13.52 13.78
CA ASP A 52 10.15 12.26 13.96
C ASP A 52 9.70 12.03 15.42
N GLN A 53 10.42 12.58 16.41
CA GLN A 53 10.01 12.55 17.81
C GLN A 53 8.80 13.44 18.08
N ASP A 54 8.79 14.67 17.56
CA ASP A 54 7.65 15.59 17.70
C ASP A 54 6.38 14.99 17.09
N LEU A 55 6.50 14.39 15.90
CA LEU A 55 5.38 13.71 15.24
C LEU A 55 4.90 12.50 16.05
N GLN A 56 5.81 11.69 16.59
CA GLN A 56 5.45 10.57 17.47
C GLN A 56 4.74 11.03 18.73
N LEU A 57 5.27 12.06 19.41
CA LEU A 57 4.65 12.63 20.61
C LEU A 57 3.26 13.19 20.32
N LYS A 58 3.09 13.88 19.18
CA LYS A 58 1.78 14.35 18.72
C LYS A 58 0.81 13.19 18.49
N LEU A 59 1.23 12.15 17.78
CA LEU A 59 0.39 10.97 17.55
C LEU A 59 0.04 10.27 18.86
N GLN A 60 0.98 10.14 19.81
CA GLN A 60 0.70 9.59 21.13
C GLN A 60 -0.32 10.44 21.91
N HIS A 61 -0.18 11.76 21.87
CA HIS A 61 -1.13 12.70 22.46
C HIS A 61 -2.52 12.55 21.84
N ASP A 62 -2.60 12.35 20.52
CA ASP A 62 -3.86 12.12 19.81
C ASP A 62 -4.47 10.74 20.11
N GLY A 63 -3.75 9.84 20.79
CA GLY A 63 -4.24 8.54 21.26
C GLY A 63 -3.69 7.32 20.48
N TYR A 64 -2.74 7.52 19.56
CA TYR A 64 -2.10 6.43 18.85
C TYR A 64 -1.20 5.60 19.77
N LYS A 65 -1.20 4.28 19.56
CA LYS A 65 -0.35 3.33 20.27
C LYS A 65 0.90 3.02 19.46
N GLY A 66 2.07 3.05 20.11
CA GLY A 66 3.34 2.69 19.48
C GLY A 66 4.56 3.45 20.02
N PRO A 67 5.74 3.25 19.40
CA PRO A 67 5.91 2.51 18.14
C PRO A 67 5.89 0.99 18.32
N MET A 68 5.06 0.28 17.55
CA MET A 68 5.12 -1.18 17.44
C MET A 68 6.35 -1.59 16.63
N ASN A 69 7.19 -2.46 17.19
CA ASN A 69 8.47 -2.88 16.62
C ASN A 69 9.38 -1.72 16.19
N GLY A 70 9.24 -0.55 16.83
CA GLY A 70 10.00 0.66 16.48
C GLY A 70 9.60 1.34 15.16
N GLN A 71 8.59 0.84 14.43
CA GLN A 71 8.28 1.29 13.08
C GLN A 71 6.89 1.92 12.91
N TYR A 72 5.88 1.49 13.68
CA TYR A 72 4.50 1.89 13.40
C TYR A 72 3.80 2.55 14.58
N MET A 73 3.11 3.66 14.31
CA MET A 73 2.10 4.23 15.20
C MET A 73 0.72 3.77 14.74
N SER A 74 -0.05 3.16 15.62
CA SER A 74 -1.31 2.48 15.27
C SER A 74 -2.50 3.07 15.99
N TRP A 75 -3.62 3.12 15.29
CA TRP A 75 -4.93 3.45 15.84
C TRP A 75 -5.83 2.25 15.72
N THR A 76 -6.38 1.79 16.84
CA THR A 76 -7.39 0.72 16.86
C THR A 76 -8.76 1.39 16.80
N GLY A 77 -9.36 1.38 15.61
CA GLY A 77 -10.72 1.85 15.42
C GLY A 77 -11.75 0.87 15.94
N GLU A 78 -12.95 1.36 16.27
CA GLU A 78 -14.11 0.52 16.57
C GLU A 78 -14.68 -0.12 15.31
N ASN A 79 -14.50 0.52 14.15
CA ASN A 79 -14.97 0.03 12.86
C ASN A 79 -13.89 -0.88 12.23
N LYS A 80 -13.63 -2.03 12.88
CA LYS A 80 -12.67 -3.03 12.39
C LYS A 80 -13.39 -4.26 11.88
N ASN A 81 -12.99 -4.73 10.71
CA ASN A 81 -13.32 -6.05 10.25
C ASN A 81 -12.25 -7.03 10.77
N ASP A 82 -12.69 -8.09 11.43
CA ASP A 82 -11.82 -9.11 12.03
C ASP A 82 -11.37 -10.19 11.02
N LYS A 83 -11.69 -10.05 9.73
CA LYS A 83 -11.21 -10.95 8.69
C LYS A 83 -9.68 -10.94 8.58
N ASP A 84 -9.13 -12.13 8.36
CA ASP A 84 -7.69 -12.32 8.15
C ASP A 84 -7.19 -11.78 6.80
N VAL A 85 -8.08 -11.73 5.81
CA VAL A 85 -7.81 -11.29 4.44
C VAL A 85 -8.96 -10.40 4.00
N ASP A 86 -8.63 -9.22 3.52
CA ASP A 86 -9.58 -8.28 2.96
C ASP A 86 -8.85 -7.22 2.11
N TRP A 87 -9.62 -6.30 1.56
CA TRP A 87 -9.13 -5.05 1.02
C TRP A 87 -8.51 -4.18 2.11
N LYS A 88 -7.38 -3.56 1.78
CA LYS A 88 -6.76 -2.47 2.54
C LYS A 88 -6.34 -1.37 1.60
N ALA A 89 -6.28 -0.15 2.12
CA ALA A 89 -5.82 1.01 1.39
C ALA A 89 -4.46 1.48 1.89
N HIS A 90 -3.66 2.01 0.97
CA HIS A 90 -2.34 2.56 1.23
C HIS A 90 -2.24 3.97 0.67
N ILE A 91 -1.57 4.84 1.42
CA ILE A 91 -1.21 6.18 0.99
C ILE A 91 0.29 6.31 1.18
N GLY A 92 1.02 6.55 0.10
CA GLY A 92 2.45 6.84 0.15
C GLY A 92 2.72 8.35 0.15
N ALA A 93 3.88 8.74 0.66
CA ALA A 93 4.31 10.13 0.66
C ALA A 93 5.83 10.25 0.52
N ALA A 94 6.28 11.35 -0.06
CA ALA A 94 7.67 11.76 0.09
C ALA A 94 7.92 12.21 1.54
N LYS A 95 9.15 12.05 2.00
CA LYS A 95 9.57 12.42 3.35
C LYS A 95 9.16 13.84 3.78
N LYS A 96 9.31 14.82 2.88
CA LYS A 96 8.94 16.22 3.12
C LYS A 96 7.43 16.42 3.34
N ASP A 97 6.61 15.54 2.78
CA ASP A 97 5.14 15.63 2.79
C ASP A 97 4.52 14.73 3.88
N LYS A 98 5.34 13.89 4.57
CA LYS A 98 4.91 12.93 5.61
C LYS A 98 4.01 13.56 6.66
N LYS A 99 4.45 14.66 7.27
CA LYS A 99 3.69 15.37 8.31
C LYS A 99 2.36 15.91 7.78
N THR A 100 2.39 16.54 6.61
CA THR A 100 1.19 17.10 5.97
C THR A 100 0.16 16.03 5.62
N VAL A 101 0.60 14.87 5.10
CA VAL A 101 -0.29 13.74 4.84
C VAL A 101 -0.94 13.26 6.13
N ILE A 102 -0.15 13.00 7.19
CA ILE A 102 -0.67 12.54 8.49
C ILE A 102 -1.68 13.54 9.07
N GLU A 103 -1.37 14.83 9.07
CA GLU A 103 -2.24 15.88 9.61
C GLU A 103 -3.57 16.00 8.85
N LYS A 104 -3.57 15.72 7.54
CA LYS A 104 -4.79 15.74 6.71
C LYS A 104 -5.64 14.49 6.87
N VAL A 105 -5.02 13.31 6.95
CA VAL A 105 -5.76 12.03 6.97
C VAL A 105 -6.17 11.58 8.36
N SER A 106 -5.37 11.88 9.41
CA SER A 106 -5.62 11.42 10.78
C SER A 106 -7.01 11.83 11.30
N PRO A 107 -7.45 13.10 11.21
CA PRO A 107 -8.77 13.49 11.71
C PRO A 107 -9.92 12.77 11.00
N ILE A 108 -9.78 12.50 9.70
CA ILE A 108 -10.78 11.77 8.91
C ILE A 108 -10.85 10.32 9.39
N LEU A 109 -9.71 9.63 9.47
CA LEU A 109 -9.65 8.23 9.89
C LEU A 109 -10.16 8.04 11.32
N ILE A 110 -9.81 8.94 12.24
CA ILE A 110 -10.33 8.95 13.62
C ILE A 110 -11.84 9.20 13.63
N GLY A 111 -12.33 10.18 12.86
CA GLY A 111 -13.75 10.51 12.77
C GLY A 111 -14.62 9.33 12.27
N TYR A 112 -14.12 8.56 11.30
CA TYR A 112 -14.76 7.33 10.82
C TYR A 112 -14.44 6.09 11.66
N LYS A 113 -13.71 6.26 12.78
CA LYS A 113 -13.28 5.17 13.68
C LYS A 113 -12.57 4.03 12.95
N MET A 114 -11.75 4.38 11.97
CA MET A 114 -11.03 3.42 11.12
C MET A 114 -9.79 2.89 11.81
N SER A 115 -9.57 1.58 11.77
CA SER A 115 -8.28 1.01 12.15
C SER A 115 -7.24 1.36 11.08
N HIS A 116 -6.09 1.88 11.51
CA HIS A 116 -5.01 2.25 10.60
C HIS A 116 -3.67 2.33 11.32
N LYS A 117 -2.59 2.44 10.55
CA LYS A 117 -1.24 2.68 11.07
C LYS A 117 -0.46 3.62 10.17
N PHE A 118 0.45 4.36 10.78
CA PHE A 118 1.46 5.17 10.12
C PHE A 118 2.83 4.51 10.23
N ASP A 119 3.54 4.41 9.11
CA ASP A 119 4.97 4.12 9.10
C ASP A 119 5.72 5.39 9.51
N ILE A 120 6.37 5.33 10.67
CA ILE A 120 7.14 6.45 11.21
C ILE A 120 8.62 6.36 10.88
N ASN A 121 9.06 5.38 10.06
CA ASN A 121 10.44 5.31 9.62
C ASN A 121 10.88 6.58 8.88
N ASP A 122 12.19 6.83 8.95
CA ASP A 122 12.83 8.02 8.39
C ASP A 122 13.41 7.76 6.99
N THR A 123 12.62 7.18 6.08
CA THR A 123 13.07 6.95 4.69
C THR A 123 12.63 8.09 3.77
N ASP A 124 13.41 8.36 2.72
CA ASP A 124 13.13 9.44 1.75
C ASP A 124 11.79 9.25 1.02
N ILE A 125 11.44 7.99 0.80
CA ILE A 125 10.22 7.56 0.14
C ILE A 125 9.55 6.52 1.04
N LEU A 126 8.29 6.77 1.38
CA LEU A 126 7.41 5.84 2.07
C LEU A 126 6.26 5.53 1.12
N ASP A 127 6.35 4.43 0.39
CA ASP A 127 5.26 3.96 -0.47
C ASP A 127 4.04 3.50 0.35
N LYS A 128 4.25 3.14 1.63
CA LYS A 128 3.20 2.76 2.60
C LYS A 128 3.23 3.63 3.86
N LEU A 129 3.24 4.96 3.71
CA LEU A 129 3.16 5.84 4.87
C LEU A 129 1.92 5.53 5.72
N VAL A 130 0.76 5.36 5.09
CA VAL A 130 -0.49 5.02 5.77
C VAL A 130 -0.95 3.66 5.29
N THR A 131 -1.34 2.78 6.22
CA THR A 131 -2.11 1.56 5.92
C THR A 131 -3.45 1.66 6.63
N ILE A 132 -4.54 1.57 5.87
CA ILE A 132 -5.92 1.67 6.36
C ILE A 132 -6.56 0.30 6.21
N TYR A 133 -7.11 -0.21 7.31
CA TYR A 133 -7.73 -1.53 7.38
C TYR A 133 -9.22 -1.46 7.03
N PRO A 134 -9.82 -2.58 6.61
CA PRO A 134 -11.22 -2.64 6.21
C PRO A 134 -12.19 -2.16 7.31
N PRO A 135 -13.19 -1.34 6.95
CA PRO A 135 -14.31 -1.06 7.82
C PRO A 135 -15.17 -2.32 8.01
N SER A 136 -16.01 -2.33 9.04
CA SER A 136 -16.99 -3.39 9.29
C SER A 136 -18.08 -3.41 8.22
N ASN A 137 -18.44 -2.24 7.68
CA ASN A 137 -19.38 -2.11 6.56
C ASN A 137 -18.61 -1.75 5.28
N GLU A 138 -18.66 -2.65 4.29
CA GLU A 138 -17.95 -2.51 3.02
C GLU A 138 -18.34 -1.23 2.26
N ASN A 139 -19.58 -0.77 2.38
CA ASN A 139 -20.06 0.45 1.73
C ASN A 139 -19.39 1.73 2.24
N ASP A 140 -18.79 1.69 3.43
CA ASP A 140 -18.09 2.84 3.99
C ASP A 140 -16.80 3.15 3.22
N TRP A 141 -16.23 2.16 2.51
CA TRP A 141 -15.00 2.35 1.74
C TRP A 141 -15.10 3.53 0.79
N ALA A 142 -16.12 3.58 -0.07
CA ALA A 142 -16.22 4.63 -1.08
C ALA A 142 -16.31 6.04 -0.45
N ILE A 143 -17.05 6.17 0.66
CA ILE A 143 -17.23 7.44 1.37
C ILE A 143 -15.91 7.89 2.00
N ILE A 144 -15.24 6.99 2.72
CA ILE A 144 -13.99 7.28 3.43
C ILE A 144 -12.87 7.59 2.43
N LEU A 145 -12.72 6.76 1.40
CA LEU A 145 -11.68 6.95 0.39
C LEU A 145 -11.88 8.27 -0.34
N LYS A 146 -13.12 8.65 -0.67
CA LYS A 146 -13.40 9.95 -1.27
C LYS A 146 -13.01 11.10 -0.35
N ALA A 147 -13.36 11.04 0.93
CA ALA A 147 -12.99 12.09 1.90
C ALA A 147 -11.47 12.24 2.02
N LEU A 148 -10.73 11.12 2.02
CA LEU A 148 -9.27 11.11 2.03
C LEU A 148 -8.69 11.68 0.74
N ASP A 149 -9.25 11.32 -0.41
CA ASP A 149 -8.83 11.79 -1.73
C ASP A 149 -8.94 13.32 -1.85
N ASP A 150 -10.10 13.84 -1.44
CA ASP A 150 -10.39 15.28 -1.39
C ASP A 150 -9.41 16.00 -0.44
N ALA A 151 -9.18 15.44 0.75
CA ALA A 151 -8.26 16.03 1.74
C ALA A 151 -6.81 16.07 1.25
N LEU A 152 -6.39 15.09 0.45
CA LEU A 152 -5.06 15.01 -0.15
C LEU A 152 -4.90 15.91 -1.38
N SER A 153 -5.92 16.67 -1.77
CA SER A 153 -5.79 17.68 -2.83
C SER A 153 -4.60 18.63 -2.55
N GLY A 154 -3.80 18.89 -3.58
CA GLY A 154 -2.56 19.66 -3.50
C GLY A 154 -1.35 18.98 -2.84
N VAL A 155 -1.50 17.76 -2.32
CA VAL A 155 -0.38 17.02 -1.68
C VAL A 155 0.21 16.00 -2.66
N ALA A 156 1.55 15.97 -2.74
CA ALA A 156 2.26 14.95 -3.48
C ALA A 156 2.21 13.62 -2.72
N THR A 157 1.75 12.57 -3.39
CA THR A 157 1.73 11.20 -2.85
C THR A 157 2.56 10.30 -3.75
N ILE A 158 3.01 9.19 -3.17
CA ILE A 158 3.78 8.18 -3.89
C ILE A 158 2.91 6.96 -4.05
N HIS A 159 2.77 6.52 -5.29
CA HIS A 159 2.01 5.33 -5.59
C HIS A 159 2.82 4.07 -5.23
N GLU A 160 2.21 3.20 -4.46
CA GLU A 160 2.80 1.93 -4.04
C GLU A 160 2.69 0.87 -5.14
N LYS A 161 3.82 0.28 -5.55
CA LYS A 161 3.88 -0.63 -6.69
C LYS A 161 3.00 -1.89 -6.58
N THR A 162 2.68 -2.33 -5.37
CA THR A 162 1.87 -3.55 -5.16
C THR A 162 0.39 -3.27 -4.95
N SER A 163 -0.03 -2.00 -5.02
CA SER A 163 -1.43 -1.59 -4.90
C SER A 163 -1.94 -1.07 -6.23
N LYS A 164 -3.25 -1.19 -6.49
CA LYS A 164 -3.90 -0.60 -7.65
C LYS A 164 -4.40 0.81 -7.29
N PRO A 165 -4.09 1.87 -8.06
CA PRO A 165 -4.63 3.19 -7.79
C PRO A 165 -6.16 3.17 -7.89
N VAL A 166 -6.83 3.77 -6.91
CA VAL A 166 -8.29 3.94 -6.90
C VAL A 166 -8.66 5.42 -6.93
N LEU A 167 -9.90 5.70 -7.32
CA LEU A 167 -10.44 7.04 -7.53
C LEU A 167 -9.71 7.85 -8.61
N SER A 168 -10.26 9.00 -8.98
CA SER A 168 -9.73 9.82 -10.06
C SER A 168 -8.32 10.36 -9.80
N SER A 169 -7.93 10.61 -8.55
CA SER A 169 -6.61 11.16 -8.27
C SER A 169 -5.50 10.12 -8.37
N GLY A 170 -5.80 8.84 -8.08
CA GLY A 170 -4.81 7.75 -7.95
C GLY A 170 -3.84 7.87 -6.77
N LYS A 171 -4.10 8.77 -5.82
CA LYS A 171 -3.23 8.99 -4.65
C LYS A 171 -3.37 7.88 -3.60
N ILE A 172 -4.47 7.16 -3.63
CA ILE A 172 -4.76 6.03 -2.76
C ILE A 172 -4.62 4.76 -3.59
N GLY A 173 -3.81 3.83 -3.09
CA GLY A 173 -3.71 2.48 -3.65
C GLY A 173 -4.55 1.50 -2.83
N MET A 174 -5.23 0.57 -3.46
CA MET A 174 -5.88 -0.56 -2.78
C MET A 174 -5.23 -1.87 -3.14
N ARG A 175 -5.20 -2.76 -2.16
CA ARG A 175 -4.75 -4.14 -2.33
C ARG A 175 -5.59 -5.07 -1.48
N HIS A 176 -5.92 -6.22 -2.04
CA HIS A 176 -6.50 -7.34 -1.33
C HIS A 176 -5.38 -8.25 -0.82
N GLY A 177 -5.40 -8.60 0.45
CA GLY A 177 -4.39 -9.50 1.01
C GLY A 177 -4.45 -9.59 2.52
N GLN A 178 -3.39 -10.12 3.11
CA GLN A 178 -3.34 -10.37 4.53
C GLN A 178 -3.52 -9.09 5.37
N ILE A 179 -4.48 -9.13 6.29
CA ILE A 179 -4.74 -8.13 7.33
C ILE A 179 -4.05 -8.55 8.62
N ASN A 180 -4.29 -9.78 9.05
CA ASN A 180 -3.73 -10.38 10.26
C ASN A 180 -2.73 -11.49 9.91
N ALA A 181 -1.66 -11.61 10.70
CA ALA A 181 -0.77 -12.75 10.58
C ALA A 181 -1.57 -14.03 10.83
N LEU A 182 -1.47 -15.00 9.92
CA LEU A 182 -2.14 -16.27 10.06
C LEU A 182 -1.52 -17.02 11.24
N THR A 183 -2.34 -17.41 12.22
CA THR A 183 -1.92 -18.14 13.42
C THR A 183 -2.40 -19.59 13.39
N TYR A 184 -1.84 -20.43 14.26
CA TYR A 184 -2.30 -21.82 14.40
C TYR A 184 -3.77 -21.92 14.81
N GLU A 185 -4.23 -21.01 15.69
CA GLU A 185 -5.63 -20.99 16.11
C GLU A 185 -6.58 -20.65 14.95
N HIS A 186 -6.18 -19.78 14.01
CA HIS A 186 -6.99 -19.51 12.82
C HIS A 186 -7.16 -20.77 11.95
N ILE A 187 -6.08 -21.52 11.76
CA ILE A 187 -6.09 -22.78 11.00
C ILE A 187 -6.99 -23.81 11.69
N LYS A 188 -6.87 -23.94 13.01
CA LYS A 188 -7.70 -24.84 13.81
C LYS A 188 -9.18 -24.44 13.78
N GLN A 189 -9.49 -23.15 13.89
CA GLN A 189 -10.86 -22.62 13.79
C GLN A 189 -11.47 -22.83 12.41
N ALA A 190 -10.64 -22.82 11.36
CA ALA A 190 -11.05 -23.17 10.00
C ALA A 190 -11.29 -24.68 9.80
N GLY A 191 -11.12 -25.50 10.83
CA GLY A 191 -11.26 -26.96 10.74
C GLY A 191 -10.11 -27.65 10.01
N ILE A 192 -9.02 -26.92 9.70
CA ILE A 192 -7.87 -27.47 9.01
C ILE A 192 -7.02 -28.21 10.03
N VAL A 193 -7.05 -29.55 9.98
CA VAL A 193 -6.17 -30.38 10.80
C VAL A 193 -4.86 -30.60 10.05
N LEU A 194 -3.75 -30.15 10.63
CA LEU A 194 -2.42 -30.40 10.08
C LEU A 194 -2.05 -31.89 10.33
N LYS A 195 -2.55 -32.79 9.48
CA LYS A 195 -2.18 -34.21 9.44
C LYS A 195 -1.08 -34.45 8.39
N GLU A 196 -0.56 -35.68 8.31
CA GLU A 196 0.20 -36.11 7.13
C GLU A 196 -0.64 -35.82 5.88
N THR A 197 -0.08 -35.05 4.94
CA THR A 197 -0.76 -34.66 3.71
C THR A 197 -0.21 -35.47 2.55
N LYS A 198 -1.09 -35.89 1.64
CA LYS A 198 -0.67 -36.46 0.35
C LYS A 198 -0.61 -35.36 -0.69
N ARG A 199 0.52 -35.29 -1.40
CA ARG A 199 0.79 -34.36 -2.49
C ARG A 199 0.27 -34.94 -3.80
N GLU A 200 -0.56 -34.20 -4.53
CA GLU A 200 -0.91 -34.52 -5.93
C GLU A 200 -0.69 -33.29 -6.83
N VAL A 201 -0.16 -33.52 -8.02
CA VAL A 201 0.04 -32.47 -9.04
C VAL A 201 -1.13 -32.56 -10.00
N VAL A 202 -1.97 -31.52 -10.04
CA VAL A 202 -3.28 -31.59 -10.70
C VAL A 202 -3.23 -30.98 -12.11
N ASN A 203 -2.48 -29.90 -12.35
CA ASN A 203 -2.25 -29.27 -13.68
C ASN A 203 -1.07 -28.27 -13.65
N GLN A 204 -0.22 -28.19 -14.70
CA GLN A 204 0.82 -27.13 -14.90
C GLN A 204 1.56 -26.64 -13.62
N GLY A 205 1.86 -27.54 -12.69
CA GLY A 205 2.56 -27.20 -11.45
C GLY A 205 1.67 -26.74 -10.29
N GLU A 206 0.35 -26.71 -10.41
CA GLU A 206 -0.53 -26.54 -9.24
C GLU A 206 -0.43 -27.79 -8.35
N ILE A 207 0.00 -27.59 -7.10
CA ILE A 207 0.02 -28.63 -6.08
C ILE A 207 -1.19 -28.44 -5.18
N VAL A 208 -1.95 -29.51 -5.04
CA VAL A 208 -3.05 -29.59 -4.09
C VAL A 208 -2.69 -30.60 -3.02
N TYR A 209 -2.90 -30.20 -1.76
CA TYR A 209 -2.75 -31.08 -0.61
C TYR A 209 -4.13 -31.46 -0.09
N TYR A 210 -4.31 -32.75 0.11
CA TYR A 210 -5.55 -33.33 0.59
C TYR A 210 -5.37 -33.90 1.99
N ASP A 211 -6.45 -33.88 2.77
CA ASP A 211 -6.57 -34.75 3.94
C ASP A 211 -6.56 -36.20 3.45
N VAL A 212 -5.68 -37.04 4.01
CA VAL A 212 -5.51 -38.43 3.55
C VAL A 212 -6.75 -39.29 3.86
N GLU A 213 -7.47 -38.99 4.94
CA GLU A 213 -8.64 -39.73 5.38
C GLU A 213 -9.91 -39.26 4.65
N THR A 214 -10.18 -37.96 4.62
CA THR A 214 -11.42 -37.41 4.06
C THR A 214 -11.34 -37.15 2.56
N LYS A 215 -10.12 -37.07 2.00
CA LYS A 215 -9.84 -36.60 0.64
C LYS A 215 -10.32 -35.18 0.35
N GLU A 216 -10.65 -34.41 1.38
CA GLU A 216 -11.00 -33.00 1.21
C GLU A 216 -9.76 -32.18 0.87
N LYS A 217 -9.97 -31.15 0.04
CA LYS A 217 -8.93 -30.22 -0.38
C LYS A 217 -8.59 -29.29 0.79
N LEU A 218 -7.34 -29.31 1.25
CA LEU A 218 -6.89 -28.51 2.41
C LEU A 218 -6.10 -27.25 2.00
N TRP A 219 -5.33 -27.32 0.93
CA TRP A 219 -4.42 -26.24 0.52
C TRP A 219 -4.20 -26.24 -1.01
N GLU A 220 -4.16 -25.02 -1.59
CA GLU A 220 -3.74 -24.73 -2.96
C GLU A 220 -2.40 -24.01 -3.01
N SER A 221 -1.46 -24.55 -3.80
CA SER A 221 -0.11 -23.97 -3.96
C SER A 221 0.42 -24.09 -5.39
N GLN A 222 1.51 -23.38 -5.65
CA GLN A 222 2.31 -23.55 -6.87
C GLN A 222 3.41 -24.59 -6.66
N GLU A 223 4.00 -25.06 -7.76
CA GLU A 223 5.02 -26.11 -7.75
C GLU A 223 6.27 -25.64 -7.01
N GLY A 224 6.69 -26.41 -6.01
CA GLY A 224 7.87 -26.07 -5.20
C GLY A 224 7.56 -25.28 -3.93
N ASP A 225 6.29 -25.07 -3.58
CA ASP A 225 5.89 -24.53 -2.28
C ASP A 225 5.99 -25.60 -1.18
N LEU A 226 6.78 -25.34 -0.13
CA LEU A 226 6.74 -26.09 1.14
C LEU A 226 6.06 -25.24 2.22
N ALA A 227 4.98 -25.71 2.82
CA ALA A 227 4.40 -25.03 3.98
C ALA A 227 5.34 -25.15 5.19
N TRP A 228 5.69 -24.02 5.80
CA TRP A 228 6.52 -23.94 7.00
C TRP A 228 5.88 -23.02 8.04
N VAL A 229 5.81 -23.51 9.27
CA VAL A 229 5.41 -22.69 10.42
C VAL A 229 6.67 -22.11 11.02
N SER A 230 6.79 -20.78 11.05
CA SER A 230 7.92 -20.15 11.70
C SER A 230 7.90 -20.36 13.21
N PHE A 231 9.07 -20.29 13.85
CA PHE A 231 9.20 -20.36 15.31
C PHE A 231 8.38 -19.29 16.06
N MET A 232 7.98 -18.20 15.39
CA MET A 232 7.12 -17.15 15.96
C MET A 232 5.62 -17.35 15.68
N GLY A 233 5.21 -18.53 15.19
CA GLY A 233 3.80 -18.87 14.99
C GLY A 233 3.15 -18.28 13.73
N ALA A 234 3.91 -17.56 12.89
CA ALA A 234 3.46 -17.12 11.59
C ALA A 234 3.67 -18.23 10.54
N PHE A 235 2.67 -18.45 9.69
CA PHE A 235 2.69 -19.44 8.60
C PHE A 235 3.25 -18.84 7.32
N PHE A 236 4.18 -19.57 6.69
CA PHE A 236 4.80 -19.19 5.43
C PHE A 236 4.79 -20.38 4.45
N PHE A 237 4.76 -20.08 3.17
CA PHE A 237 5.10 -21.02 2.11
C PHE A 237 6.52 -20.73 1.64
N LEU A 238 7.36 -21.75 1.54
CA LEU A 238 8.67 -21.67 0.93
C LEU A 238 8.49 -21.98 -0.56
N ASN A 239 8.24 -20.95 -1.36
CA ASN A 239 8.20 -21.04 -2.82
C ASN A 239 9.62 -20.83 -3.35
N ILE A 240 10.24 -21.83 -3.98
CA ILE A 240 11.50 -21.68 -4.75
C ILE A 240 12.57 -20.87 -3.97
N GLY A 241 12.75 -21.18 -2.68
CA GLY A 241 13.74 -20.54 -1.81
C GLY A 241 13.38 -19.14 -1.27
N ARG A 242 12.15 -18.66 -1.47
CA ARG A 242 11.64 -17.41 -0.86
C ARG A 242 10.43 -17.68 0.04
N PRO A 243 10.47 -17.30 1.32
CA PRO A 243 9.29 -17.38 2.18
C PRO A 243 8.24 -16.37 1.70
N GLN A 244 7.07 -16.88 1.33
CA GLN A 244 5.84 -16.16 1.05
C GLN A 244 4.91 -16.28 2.26
N ALA A 245 4.15 -15.24 2.55
CA ALA A 245 3.19 -15.31 3.64
C ALA A 245 2.04 -16.25 3.25
N ALA A 246 1.55 -17.03 4.21
CA ALA A 246 0.33 -17.79 4.04
C ALA A 246 -0.88 -16.95 4.48
N VAL A 247 -1.99 -17.15 3.79
CA VAL A 247 -3.29 -16.62 4.18
C VAL A 247 -4.34 -17.72 4.17
N LEU A 248 -5.37 -17.54 5.00
CA LEU A 248 -6.57 -18.36 4.97
C LEU A 248 -7.64 -17.60 4.17
N TRP A 249 -8.06 -18.18 3.05
CA TRP A 249 -9.05 -17.59 2.16
C TRP A 249 -10.01 -18.67 1.67
N ASP A 250 -11.30 -18.44 1.89
CA ASP A 250 -12.39 -19.36 1.51
C ASP A 250 -12.18 -20.79 2.08
N GLY A 251 -11.81 -20.86 3.37
CA GLY A 251 -11.53 -22.12 4.06
C GLY A 251 -10.24 -22.83 3.63
N LEU A 252 -9.49 -22.26 2.68
CA LEU A 252 -8.26 -22.85 2.14
C LEU A 252 -7.05 -22.02 2.55
N LEU A 253 -5.97 -22.71 2.90
CA LEU A 253 -4.67 -22.05 2.93
C LEU A 253 -4.28 -21.68 1.49
N ARG A 254 -3.69 -20.50 1.31
CA ARG A 254 -3.20 -20.00 0.01
C ARG A 254 -1.96 -19.16 0.21
N SER A 255 -1.08 -19.13 -0.77
CA SER A 255 0.00 -18.13 -0.78
C SER A 255 -0.57 -16.72 -0.94
N ASP A 256 -0.05 -15.74 -0.19
CA ASP A 256 -0.24 -14.30 -0.42
C ASP A 256 0.97 -13.78 -1.20
N PRO A 257 0.91 -13.77 -2.55
CA PRO A 257 1.97 -13.21 -3.36
C PRO A 257 1.98 -11.70 -3.12
N ARG A 258 2.84 -11.25 -2.21
CA ARG A 258 2.85 -9.85 -1.76
C ARG A 258 3.18 -8.83 -2.85
N SER A 259 3.53 -9.27 -4.04
CA SER A 259 3.73 -8.46 -5.24
C SER A 259 2.45 -8.14 -6.00
N GLU A 260 1.36 -8.88 -5.79
CA GLU A 260 0.11 -8.70 -6.51
C GLU A 260 -0.90 -7.90 -5.69
N TRP A 261 -1.64 -7.02 -6.37
CA TRP A 261 -2.64 -6.17 -5.71
C TRP A 261 -3.96 -6.91 -5.45
N ASN A 262 -4.25 -7.98 -6.20
CA ASN A 262 -5.49 -8.75 -6.09
C ASN A 262 -5.28 -10.21 -6.52
N PRO A 263 -4.56 -11.00 -5.70
CA PRO A 263 -4.20 -12.37 -6.06
C PRO A 263 -5.40 -13.33 -6.12
N PHE A 264 -6.55 -12.95 -5.59
CA PHE A 264 -7.75 -13.80 -5.56
C PHE A 264 -8.85 -13.32 -6.52
N GLY A 265 -8.58 -12.32 -7.36
CA GLY A 265 -9.55 -11.83 -8.35
C GLY A 265 -10.84 -11.27 -7.74
N ILE A 266 -10.77 -10.77 -6.51
CA ILE A 266 -11.93 -10.23 -5.79
C ILE A 266 -12.33 -8.90 -6.40
N LYS A 267 -13.62 -8.62 -6.49
CA LYS A 267 -14.07 -7.29 -6.93
C LYS A 267 -13.65 -6.25 -5.89
N LEU A 268 -13.35 -5.03 -6.34
CA LEU A 268 -13.19 -3.91 -5.42
C LEU A 268 -14.49 -3.71 -4.62
N PRO A 269 -14.40 -3.10 -3.42
CA PRO A 269 -15.58 -2.79 -2.63
C PRO A 269 -16.62 -2.00 -3.41
N GLU A 270 -17.89 -2.16 -3.06
CA GLU A 270 -18.99 -1.48 -3.74
C GLU A 270 -18.70 0.03 -3.87
N ARG A 271 -18.88 0.56 -5.10
CA ARG A 271 -18.67 1.98 -5.46
C ARG A 271 -17.22 2.47 -5.39
N VAL A 272 -16.27 1.62 -5.03
CA VAL A 272 -14.85 1.91 -5.25
C VAL A 272 -14.50 1.51 -6.68
N GLU A 273 -13.89 2.44 -7.40
CA GLU A 273 -13.42 2.22 -8.77
C GLU A 273 -11.92 2.44 -8.86
N THR A 274 -11.30 1.71 -9.77
CA THR A 274 -9.92 1.97 -10.18
C THR A 274 -9.82 3.35 -10.82
N LYS A 275 -8.60 3.92 -10.81
CA LYS A 275 -8.35 5.19 -11.49
C LYS A 275 -8.72 5.13 -12.97
N GLU A 276 -8.40 4.03 -13.64
CA GLU A 276 -8.68 3.86 -15.07
C GLU A 276 -10.19 3.81 -15.36
N GLU A 277 -10.98 3.17 -14.48
CA GLU A 277 -12.45 3.19 -14.57
C GLU A 277 -13.01 4.60 -14.34
N ALA A 278 -12.51 5.33 -13.35
CA ALA A 278 -12.90 6.72 -13.08
C ALA A 278 -12.60 7.64 -14.27
N GLU A 279 -11.41 7.52 -14.85
CA GLU A 279 -10.99 8.29 -16.04
C GLU A 279 -11.84 7.96 -17.26
N THR A 280 -12.19 6.67 -17.43
CA THR A 280 -13.07 6.21 -18.52
C THR A 280 -14.48 6.80 -18.38
N LYS A 281 -15.08 6.73 -17.17
CA LYS A 281 -16.40 7.32 -16.91
C LYS A 281 -16.42 8.82 -17.10
N ASN A 282 -15.39 9.52 -16.64
CA ASN A 282 -15.27 10.96 -16.82
C ASN A 282 -15.15 11.33 -18.31
N SER A 283 -14.38 10.56 -19.08
CA SER A 283 -14.25 10.75 -20.53
C SER A 283 -15.59 10.56 -21.25
N GLN A 284 -16.33 9.50 -20.91
CA GLN A 284 -17.66 9.23 -21.45
C GLN A 284 -18.66 10.34 -21.08
N PHE A 285 -18.62 10.83 -19.84
CA PHE A 285 -19.48 11.92 -19.39
C PHE A 285 -19.18 13.23 -20.14
N LEU A 286 -17.92 13.56 -20.35
CA LEU A 286 -17.52 14.74 -21.13
C LEU A 286 -17.97 14.62 -22.61
N GLU A 287 -17.87 13.44 -23.20
CA GLU A 287 -18.37 13.18 -24.56
C GLU A 287 -19.90 13.35 -24.64
N GLN A 288 -20.63 12.87 -23.64
CA GLN A 288 -22.08 13.07 -23.53
C GLN A 288 -22.42 14.56 -23.41
N LEU A 289 -21.75 15.31 -22.54
CA LEU A 289 -21.96 16.75 -22.39
C LEU A 289 -21.68 17.52 -23.70
N GLN A 290 -20.62 17.15 -24.43
CA GLN A 290 -20.33 17.74 -25.73
C GLN A 290 -21.42 17.42 -26.76
N THR A 291 -21.97 16.21 -26.73
CA THR A 291 -23.06 15.79 -27.61
C THR A 291 -24.35 16.55 -27.30
N GLU A 292 -24.68 16.70 -26.02
CA GLU A 292 -25.85 17.47 -25.56
C GLU A 292 -25.71 18.96 -25.91
N LYS A 293 -24.51 19.54 -25.73
CA LYS A 293 -24.22 20.91 -26.15
C LYS A 293 -24.41 21.10 -27.66
N LYS A 294 -23.87 20.19 -28.48
CA LYS A 294 -24.06 20.22 -29.95
C LYS A 294 -25.54 20.13 -30.36
N LYS A 295 -26.34 19.32 -29.66
CA LYS A 295 -27.79 19.23 -29.87
C LYS A 295 -28.47 20.55 -29.51
N SER A 296 -28.15 21.13 -28.35
CA SER A 296 -28.69 22.42 -27.91
C SER A 296 -28.33 23.56 -28.88
N ASP A 297 -27.08 23.63 -29.33
CA ASP A 297 -26.62 24.63 -30.30
C ASP A 297 -27.33 24.46 -31.65
N LYS A 298 -27.55 23.21 -32.09
CA LYS A 298 -28.34 22.90 -33.29
C LYS A 298 -29.79 23.36 -33.15
N ASP A 299 -30.42 23.10 -32.01
CA ASP A 299 -31.80 23.53 -31.75
C ASP A 299 -31.92 25.06 -31.66
N ALA A 300 -30.95 25.73 -31.05
CA ALA A 300 -30.87 27.19 -31.01
C ALA A 300 -30.73 27.77 -32.43
N ASN A 301 -29.89 27.18 -33.27
CA ASN A 301 -29.74 27.58 -34.67
C ASN A 301 -31.02 27.35 -35.50
N ILE A 302 -31.72 26.24 -35.28
CA ILE A 302 -33.02 25.97 -35.94
C ILE A 302 -34.05 27.04 -35.53
N ARG A 303 -34.16 27.37 -34.24
CA ARG A 303 -35.06 28.42 -33.76
C ARG A 303 -34.70 29.78 -34.35
N ALA A 304 -33.42 30.15 -34.36
CA ALA A 304 -32.96 31.41 -34.95
C ALA A 304 -33.28 31.51 -36.44
N SER A 305 -33.09 30.41 -37.19
CA SER A 305 -33.45 30.33 -38.62
C SER A 305 -34.95 30.47 -38.85
N TYR A 306 -35.78 29.81 -38.04
CA TYR A 306 -37.24 29.91 -38.11
C TYR A 306 -37.73 31.35 -37.85
N TYR A 307 -37.25 32.00 -36.79
CA TYR A 307 -37.59 33.39 -36.50
C TYR A 307 -37.12 34.34 -37.60
N SER A 308 -35.90 34.15 -38.12
CA SER A 308 -35.39 34.93 -39.26
C SER A 308 -36.32 34.84 -40.49
N LYS A 309 -36.83 33.64 -40.78
CA LYS A 309 -37.79 33.42 -41.87
C LYS A 309 -39.17 34.05 -41.60
N LEU A 310 -39.66 34.00 -40.36
CA LEU A 310 -40.91 34.68 -40.00
C LEU A 310 -40.79 36.20 -40.08
N PHE A 311 -39.62 36.78 -39.75
CA PHE A 311 -39.35 38.20 -39.94
C PHE A 311 -39.29 38.59 -41.43
N SER A 312 -38.64 37.79 -42.28
CA SER A 312 -38.55 38.11 -43.72
C SER A 312 -39.89 38.04 -44.44
N LEU A 313 -40.83 37.23 -43.94
CA LEU A 313 -42.20 37.15 -44.44
C LEU A 313 -43.13 38.24 -43.87
N GLY A 314 -42.65 39.11 -42.97
CA GLY A 314 -43.47 40.14 -42.32
C GLY A 314 -44.50 39.61 -41.33
N ILE A 315 -44.44 38.33 -40.98
CA ILE A 315 -45.38 37.67 -40.03
C ILE A 315 -45.11 38.17 -38.60
N LEU A 316 -43.83 38.34 -38.25
CA LEU A 316 -43.42 38.92 -36.97
C LEU A 316 -42.89 40.33 -37.20
N LYS A 317 -43.31 41.27 -36.34
CA LYS A 317 -42.70 42.60 -36.24
C LYS A 317 -41.46 42.51 -35.36
N ARG A 318 -40.35 43.09 -35.81
CA ARG A 318 -39.14 43.16 -34.97
C ARG A 318 -39.51 43.82 -33.64
N PRO A 319 -39.11 43.23 -32.50
CA PRO A 319 -39.29 43.87 -31.21
C PRO A 319 -38.59 45.23 -31.17
#